data_AF-A0A4T0VPI9-F1
#
_entry.id   AF-A0A4T0VPI9-F1
#
_cell.length_a   1.000
_cell.length_b   1.000
_cell.length_c   1.000
_cell.angle_alpha   90.00
_cell.angle_beta   90.00
_cell.angle_gamma   90.00
#
_symmetry.space_group_name_H-M   'P 1'
#
loop_
_entity.id
_entity.type
_entity.pdbx_description
1 polymer ?
#
loop_
_entity_poly.entity_id
_entity_poly.type
_entity_poly.pdbx_seq_one_letter_code
_entity_poly.pdbx_strand_id
1 'polypeptide(L)'
;MSSNGAPTGEVSDNEYVSRQGDRQPIDVVSDETKVEDPTDPETADSDAQLERDDKEAIDKSNIVKERTRGAQPAGEYREPGDTEGLEDSRLE
;
A
#
# COMPACT_ATOMS: atom_id res chain seq x y z
N MET A 1 1.47 -42.74 -20.79
CA MET A 1 0.78 -42.63 -19.49
C MET A 1 0.15 -41.24 -19.46
N SER A 2 -1.17 -41.17 -19.50
CA SER A 2 -1.93 -39.93 -19.62
C SER A 2 -2.01 -39.26 -18.24
N SER A 3 -1.30 -38.15 -18.06
CA SER A 3 -1.36 -37.34 -16.85
C SER A 3 -2.60 -36.44 -16.88
N ASN A 4 -3.78 -37.00 -16.61
CA ASN A 4 -5.01 -36.25 -16.37
C ASN A 4 -5.09 -35.82 -14.89
N GLY A 5 -4.13 -35.03 -14.42
CA GLY A 5 -4.24 -34.33 -13.13
C GLY A 5 -4.87 -32.96 -13.36
N ALA A 6 -6.01 -32.68 -12.73
CA ALA A 6 -6.51 -31.31 -12.64
C ALA A 6 -5.44 -30.44 -11.95
N PRO A 7 -5.19 -29.20 -12.40
CA PRO A 7 -4.27 -28.30 -11.71
C PRO A 7 -4.75 -28.12 -10.27
N THR A 8 -3.81 -28.11 -9.32
CA THR A 8 -4.09 -28.02 -7.88
C THR A 8 -4.73 -26.69 -7.46
N GLY A 9 -4.79 -25.70 -8.35
CA GLY A 9 -5.30 -24.37 -8.08
C GLY A 9 -4.34 -23.48 -7.30
N GLU A 10 -3.16 -23.99 -6.94
CA GLU A 10 -2.06 -23.20 -6.39
C GLU A 10 -1.41 -22.41 -7.52
N VAL A 11 -1.90 -21.19 -7.74
CA VAL A 11 -1.31 -20.21 -8.64
C VAL A 11 -0.58 -19.20 -7.75
N SER A 12 0.75 -19.32 -7.68
CA SER A 12 1.63 -18.29 -7.13
C SER A 12 2.34 -17.65 -8.31
N ASP A 13 2.12 -16.35 -8.50
CA ASP A 13 2.75 -15.53 -9.51
C ASP A 13 3.12 -14.23 -8.83
N ASN A 14 4.40 -13.87 -8.82
CA ASN A 14 4.90 -12.63 -8.23
C ASN A 14 5.61 -11.77 -9.29
N GLU A 15 5.37 -12.00 -10.58
CA GLU A 15 5.99 -11.19 -11.64
C GLU A 15 5.67 -9.69 -11.50
N TYR A 16 4.53 -9.37 -10.88
CA TYR A 16 4.11 -8.01 -10.55
C TYR A 16 4.96 -7.30 -9.49
N VAL A 17 5.86 -7.97 -8.76
CA VAL A 17 6.77 -7.29 -7.81
C VAL A 17 7.99 -6.66 -8.50
N SER A 18 8.10 -6.83 -9.82
CA SER A 18 9.20 -6.33 -10.62
C SER A 18 8.72 -5.70 -11.92
N ARG A 19 9.49 -4.76 -12.45
CA ARG A 19 9.22 -4.19 -13.78
C ARG A 19 9.52 -5.21 -14.88
N GLN A 20 8.68 -5.21 -15.92
CA GLN A 20 8.83 -6.11 -17.05
C GLN A 20 10.04 -5.71 -17.91
N GLY A 21 11.05 -6.59 -17.99
CA GLY A 21 12.23 -6.42 -18.83
C GLY A 21 13.52 -6.22 -18.04
N ASP A 22 13.61 -5.14 -17.27
CA ASP A 22 14.77 -4.76 -16.45
C ASP A 22 14.77 -5.39 -15.06
N ARG A 23 13.69 -6.07 -14.67
CA ARG A 23 13.50 -6.80 -13.40
C ARG A 23 13.80 -5.95 -12.17
N GLN A 24 13.68 -4.63 -12.29
CA GLN A 24 13.86 -3.72 -11.15
C GLN A 24 12.70 -3.93 -10.17
N PRO A 25 12.98 -4.01 -8.86
CA PRO A 25 11.94 -4.14 -7.85
C PRO A 25 11.05 -2.89 -7.84
N ILE A 26 9.77 -3.09 -7.54
CA ILE A 26 8.79 -2.01 -7.32
C ILE A 26 8.25 -2.12 -5.90
N ASP A 27 7.73 -1.01 -5.35
CA ASP A 27 7.28 -0.88 -3.96
C ASP A 27 5.93 -1.60 -3.70
N VAL A 28 5.82 -2.82 -4.19
CA VAL A 28 4.73 -3.76 -3.94
C VAL A 28 5.34 -5.06 -3.45
N VAL A 29 4.56 -5.76 -2.65
CA VAL A 29 5.00 -6.90 -1.86
C VAL A 29 4.43 -8.19 -2.46
N SER A 30 5.18 -9.30 -2.38
CA SER A 30 4.75 -10.60 -2.92
C SER A 30 3.60 -11.20 -2.11
N ASP A 31 2.79 -12.07 -2.70
CA ASP A 31 1.62 -12.66 -2.05
C ASP A 31 1.97 -13.47 -0.79
N GLU A 32 3.15 -14.11 -0.77
CA GLU A 32 3.62 -14.92 0.35
C GLU A 32 4.34 -14.10 1.42
N THR A 33 4.60 -12.82 1.16
CA THR A 33 5.30 -11.98 2.14
C THR A 33 4.35 -11.69 3.30
N LYS A 34 4.75 -12.16 4.48
CA LYS A 34 4.02 -11.90 5.72
C LYS A 34 4.17 -10.43 6.11
N VAL A 35 3.09 -9.68 5.99
CA VAL A 35 2.99 -8.30 6.47
C VAL A 35 2.51 -8.30 7.92
N GLU A 36 3.08 -7.43 8.74
CA GLU A 36 2.63 -7.24 10.12
C GLU A 36 1.25 -6.58 10.13
N ASP A 37 0.29 -7.21 10.79
CA ASP A 37 -1.03 -6.62 11.00
C ASP A 37 -0.89 -5.56 12.11
N PRO A 38 -1.27 -4.29 11.87
CA PRO A 38 -1.29 -3.28 12.93
C PRO A 38 -2.27 -3.61 14.06
N THR A 39 -3.15 -4.58 13.85
CA THR A 39 -4.19 -5.00 14.79
C THR A 39 -3.70 -6.19 15.62
N ASP A 40 -3.78 -6.07 16.94
CA ASP A 40 -3.47 -7.18 17.85
C ASP A 40 -4.69 -8.12 17.99
N PRO A 41 -4.62 -9.37 17.49
CA PRO A 41 -5.76 -10.28 17.47
C PRO A 41 -6.27 -10.66 18.86
N GLU A 42 -5.44 -10.57 19.90
CA GLU A 42 -5.84 -10.91 21.27
C GLU A 42 -6.71 -9.81 21.91
N THR A 43 -6.58 -8.58 21.44
CA THR A 43 -7.26 -7.41 22.03
C THR A 43 -8.25 -6.72 21.08
N ALA A 44 -8.20 -7.04 19.78
CA ALA A 44 -9.05 -6.47 18.75
C ALA A 44 -10.55 -6.66 19.03
N ASP A 45 -10.96 -7.84 19.51
CA ASP A 45 -12.35 -8.20 19.79
C ASP A 45 -12.74 -7.99 21.26
N SER A 46 -12.10 -7.03 21.94
CA SER A 46 -12.35 -6.73 23.34
C SER A 46 -13.33 -5.58 23.52
N ASP A 47 -14.14 -5.62 24.59
CA ASP A 47 -15.02 -4.50 24.99
C ASP A 47 -14.25 -3.19 25.17
N ALA A 48 -12.98 -3.26 25.60
CA ALA A 48 -12.11 -2.11 25.77
C ALA A 48 -11.67 -1.48 24.43
N GLN A 49 -11.63 -2.25 23.33
CA GLN A 49 -11.43 -1.72 21.99
C GLN A 49 -12.69 -0.98 21.53
N LEU A 50 -13.87 -1.61 21.69
CA LEU A 50 -15.16 -1.00 21.32
C LEU A 50 -15.40 0.36 22.01
N GLU A 51 -15.13 0.45 23.32
CA GLU A 51 -15.31 1.71 24.06
C GLU A 51 -14.37 2.83 23.56
N ARG A 52 -13.15 2.49 23.14
CA ARG A 52 -12.22 3.46 22.54
C ARG A 52 -12.71 3.90 21.18
N ASP A 53 -13.10 2.96 20.33
CA ASP A 53 -13.61 3.23 18.99
C ASP A 53 -14.85 4.14 19.05
N ASP A 54 -15.78 3.91 19.99
CA ASP A 54 -16.96 4.74 20.20
C ASP A 54 -16.58 6.20 20.59
N LYS A 55 -15.54 6.37 21.42
CA LYS A 55 -15.04 7.70 21.79
C LYS A 55 -14.38 8.41 20.61
N GLU A 56 -13.57 7.68 19.85
CA GLU A 56 -12.86 8.22 18.68
C GLU A 56 -13.82 8.56 17.54
N ALA A 57 -14.85 7.75 17.31
CA ALA A 57 -15.85 7.97 16.27
C ALA A 57 -16.65 9.27 16.46
N ILE A 58 -16.84 9.69 17.72
CA ILE A 58 -17.52 10.93 18.07
C ILE A 58 -16.55 12.11 18.13
N ASP A 59 -15.24 11.86 18.22
CA ASP A 59 -14.23 12.91 18.32
C ASP A 59 -14.07 13.68 17.00
N LYS A 60 -14.62 14.90 16.98
CA LYS A 60 -14.52 15.81 15.85
C LYS A 60 -13.12 16.39 15.65
N SER A 61 -12.22 16.26 16.63
CA SER A 61 -10.85 16.77 16.52
C SER A 61 -10.02 16.02 15.47
N ASN A 62 -10.36 14.75 15.25
CA ASN A 62 -9.74 13.87 14.24
C ASN A 62 -10.33 14.04 12.84
N ILE A 63 -11.35 14.90 12.67
CA ILE A 63 -11.96 15.15 11.36
C ILE A 63 -11.12 16.18 10.60
N VAL A 64 -10.77 15.85 9.36
CA VAL A 64 -10.14 16.80 8.43
C VAL A 64 -11.09 18.00 8.23
N LYS A 65 -10.59 19.20 8.52
CA LYS A 65 -11.41 20.43 8.60
C LYS A 65 -12.09 20.84 7.29
N GLU A 66 -11.55 20.40 6.15
CA GLU A 66 -11.98 20.85 4.82
C GLU A 66 -12.28 19.67 3.90
N ARG A 67 -13.09 19.93 2.86
CA ARG A 67 -13.39 18.94 1.82
C ARG A 67 -12.14 18.73 0.97
N THR A 68 -11.59 17.53 0.99
CA THR A 68 -10.45 17.15 0.12
C THR A 68 -10.83 17.07 -1.36
N ARG A 69 -12.12 16.96 -1.68
CA ARG A 69 -12.60 16.90 -3.08
C ARG A 69 -12.54 18.28 -3.73
N GLY A 70 -11.54 18.49 -4.58
CA GLY A 70 -11.30 19.74 -5.30
C GLY A 70 -10.40 20.72 -4.57
N ALA A 71 -9.83 20.33 -3.41
CA ALA A 71 -8.78 21.09 -2.78
C ALA A 71 -7.54 21.08 -3.68
N GLN A 72 -6.97 22.25 -3.96
CA GLN A 72 -5.66 22.30 -4.59
C GLN A 72 -4.64 21.64 -3.66
N PRO A 73 -3.66 20.90 -4.20
CA PRO A 73 -2.59 20.36 -3.38
C PRO A 73 -1.88 21.49 -2.62
N ALA A 74 -1.13 21.15 -1.57
CA ALA A 74 -0.25 22.10 -0.91
C ALA A 74 0.91 22.47 -1.85
N GLY A 75 0.63 23.31 -2.85
CA GLY A 75 1.50 23.62 -3.98
C GLY A 75 0.70 23.87 -5.26
N GLU A 76 1.35 24.43 -6.27
CA GLU A 76 0.80 24.49 -7.62
C GLU A 76 1.21 23.23 -8.40
N TYR A 77 0.31 22.69 -9.22
CA TYR A 77 0.70 21.64 -10.16
C TYR A 77 1.72 22.23 -11.13
N ARG A 78 2.96 21.78 -11.03
CA ARG A 78 4.03 22.15 -11.96
C ARG A 78 4.49 20.91 -12.70
N GLU A 79 4.77 21.09 -13.98
CA GLU A 79 5.45 20.07 -14.77
C GLU A 79 6.82 19.78 -14.15
N PRO A 80 7.22 18.50 -14.01
CA PRO A 80 8.54 18.16 -13.52
C PRO A 80 9.61 18.81 -14.39
N GLY A 81 10.65 19.36 -13.76
CA GLY A 81 11.78 19.92 -14.50
C GLY A 81 12.56 18.85 -15.28
N ASP A 82 13.39 19.26 -16.24
CA ASP A 82 14.20 18.36 -17.08
C ASP A 82 15.07 17.36 -16.29
N THR A 83 15.33 17.64 -15.02
CA THR A 83 16.16 16.83 -14.10
C THR A 83 15.38 16.20 -12.96
N GLU A 84 14.07 16.46 -12.84
CA GLU A 84 13.26 15.96 -11.73
C GLU A 84 12.84 14.51 -11.99
N GLY A 85 13.27 13.58 -11.13
CA GLY A 85 13.01 12.14 -11.29
C GLY A 85 14.04 11.38 -12.13
N LEU A 86 15.11 12.05 -12.59
CA LEU A 86 16.28 11.38 -13.16
C LEU A 86 17.34 11.18 -12.08
N GLU A 87 17.97 10.00 -12.04
CA GLU A 87 19.15 9.79 -11.19
C GLU A 87 20.26 10.74 -11.63
N ASP A 88 20.80 11.52 -10.70
CA ASP A 88 21.85 12.52 -10.93
C ASP A 88 23.19 11.79 -11.18
N SER A 89 23.27 11.11 -12.32
CA SER A 89 24.44 10.37 -12.78
C SER A 89 25.47 11.33 -13.38
N ARG A 90 25.92 12.26 -12.54
CA ARG A 90 27.10 13.09 -12.79
C ARG A 90 27.58 13.64 -11.45
N LEU A 91 28.50 12.90 -10.83
CA LEU A 91 29.74 13.39 -10.22
C LEU A 91 30.45 12.22 -9.52
N GLU A 92 31.07 11.35 -10.31
CA GLU A 92 32.44 10.81 -10.08
C GLU A 92 33.02 10.33 -11.41
#